data_AF-A0A318PU16-F1
#
_entry.id   AF-A0A318PU16-F1
#
_cell.length_a   1.000
_cell.length_b   1.000
_cell.length_c   1.000
_cell.angle_alpha   90.00
_cell.angle_beta   90.00
_cell.angle_gamma   90.00
#
_symmetry.space_group_name_H-M   'P 1'
#
loop_
_entity.id
_entity.type
_entity.pdbx_description
1 polymer ?
#
loop_
_entity_poly.entity_id
_entity_poly.type
_entity_poly.pdbx_seq_one_letter_code
_entity_poly.pdbx_strand_id
1 'polypeptide(L)'
;MDSQTFTPRRIDEIASYHAHVYFCADTMPCALALRAALSARFAVRVGRVHTSAVGPHSASMFQVAFETSLFSLFVPWLMLNRNGLSILVHPNTLHPQQDHARDSLWMGTPLPLRTENLPQTQPHADEAGQPNTTPDPNITI
;
A
#
# COMPACT_ATOMS: atom_id res chain seq x y z
N MET A 1 36.89 10.10 10.35
CA MET A 1 35.84 9.09 10.09
C MET A 1 34.60 9.64 10.74
N ASP A 2 33.72 10.27 9.95
CA ASP A 2 32.49 10.83 10.50
C ASP A 2 31.57 9.68 10.92
N SER A 3 31.41 9.53 12.23
CA SER A 3 30.42 8.66 12.84
C SER A 3 29.05 9.13 12.39
N GLN A 4 28.45 8.48 11.40
CA GLN A 4 27.04 8.68 11.10
C GLN A 4 26.24 8.30 12.34
N THR A 5 25.73 9.30 13.05
CA THR A 5 24.85 9.11 14.19
C THR A 5 23.50 8.64 13.67
N PHE A 6 23.05 7.47 14.12
CA PHE A 6 21.70 7.00 13.85
C PHE A 6 20.69 7.93 14.55
N THR A 7 19.87 8.61 13.76
CA THR A 7 18.78 9.46 14.27
C THR A 7 17.45 8.83 13.90
N PRO A 8 16.67 8.32 14.88
CA PRO A 8 15.32 7.83 14.63
C PRO A 8 14.42 8.93 14.03
N ARG A 9 13.62 8.56 13.03
CA ARG A 9 12.53 9.40 12.50
C ARG A 9 11.31 9.35 13.40
N ARG A 10 10.46 10.38 13.35
CA ARG A 10 9.21 10.41 14.12
C ARG A 10 8.10 9.68 13.36
N ILE A 11 7.26 8.95 14.08
CA ILE A 11 6.16 8.20 13.46
C ILE A 11 5.06 9.11 12.91
N ASP A 12 4.93 10.34 13.42
CA ASP A 12 3.96 11.32 12.94
C ASP A 12 4.38 12.04 11.64
N GLU A 13 5.52 11.66 11.06
CA GLU A 13 5.84 11.97 9.67
C GLU A 13 4.94 11.21 8.67
N ILE A 14 4.28 10.14 9.12
CA ILE A 14 3.42 9.29 8.30
C ILE A 14 1.99 9.84 8.32
N ALA A 15 1.53 10.39 7.20
CA ALA A 15 0.16 10.86 7.05
C ALA A 15 -0.81 9.69 6.83
N SER A 16 -0.42 8.71 6.01
CA SER A 16 -1.24 7.53 5.72
C SER A 16 -0.39 6.37 5.21
N TYR A 17 -1.04 5.28 4.79
CA TYR A 17 -0.37 4.17 4.11
C TYR A 17 -1.06 3.82 2.81
N HIS A 18 -0.29 3.30 1.86
CA HIS A 18 -0.79 2.64 0.67
C HIS A 18 -0.40 1.16 0.66
N ALA A 19 -1.34 0.29 0.29
CA ALA A 19 -1.09 -1.07 -0.11
C ALA A 19 -1.31 -1.22 -1.62
N HIS A 20 -0.35 -1.77 -2.35
CA HIS A 20 -0.45 -2.07 -3.77
C HIS A 20 -0.49 -3.57 -3.96
N VAL A 21 -1.63 -4.08 -4.41
CA VAL A 21 -1.85 -5.51 -4.64
C VAL A 21 -1.55 -5.84 -6.08
N TYR A 22 -0.50 -6.63 -6.30
CA TYR A 22 -0.02 -6.98 -7.64
C TYR A 22 -0.60 -8.30 -8.13
N PHE A 23 -0.86 -8.36 -9.44
CA PHE A 23 -1.39 -9.55 -10.10
C PHE A 23 -0.92 -9.63 -11.57
N CYS A 24 -1.13 -10.79 -12.19
CA CYS A 24 -1.02 -11.00 -13.63
C CYS A 24 -2.36 -11.54 -14.17
N ALA A 25 -2.42 -11.89 -15.46
CA ALA A 25 -3.63 -12.45 -16.07
C ALA A 25 -4.17 -13.66 -15.28
N ASP A 26 -3.27 -14.58 -14.87
CA ASP A 26 -3.64 -15.81 -14.18
C ASP A 26 -4.14 -15.57 -12.74
N THR A 27 -3.63 -14.53 -12.07
CA THR A 27 -3.99 -14.21 -10.67
C THR A 27 -5.02 -13.09 -10.54
N MET A 28 -5.50 -12.53 -11.65
CA MET A 28 -6.52 -11.48 -11.65
C MET A 28 -7.81 -11.89 -10.91
N PRO A 29 -8.35 -13.12 -11.06
CA PRO A 29 -9.52 -13.54 -10.28
C PRO A 29 -9.27 -13.47 -8.76
N CYS A 30 -8.07 -13.89 -8.30
CA CYS A 30 -7.68 -13.82 -6.89
C CYS A 30 -7.58 -12.37 -6.41
N ALA A 31 -7.04 -11.47 -7.24
CA ALA A 31 -6.91 -10.05 -6.91
C ALA A 31 -8.28 -9.36 -6.79
N LEU A 32 -9.22 -9.67 -7.69
CA LEU A 32 -10.57 -9.13 -7.63
C LEU A 32 -11.36 -9.69 -6.42
N ALA A 33 -11.18 -10.97 -6.09
CA ALA A 33 -11.75 -11.56 -4.89
C ALA A 33 -11.22 -10.89 -3.62
N LEU A 34 -9.90 -10.69 -3.52
CA LEU A 34 -9.29 -9.97 -2.40
C LEU A 34 -9.81 -8.52 -2.30
N ARG A 35 -9.90 -7.82 -3.44
CA ARG A 35 -10.44 -6.46 -3.53
C ARG A 35 -11.88 -6.38 -3.01
N ALA A 36 -12.73 -7.33 -3.38
CA ALA A 36 -14.10 -7.41 -2.86
C ALA A 36 -14.11 -7.70 -1.35
N ALA A 37 -13.30 -8.66 -0.90
CA ALA A 37 -13.23 -9.06 0.50
C ALA A 37 -12.75 -7.95 1.43
N LEU A 38 -11.73 -7.18 1.04
CA LEU A 38 -11.26 -6.03 1.82
C LEU A 38 -12.27 -4.88 1.81
N SER A 39 -12.97 -4.66 0.68
CA SER A 39 -13.94 -3.56 0.55
C SER A 39 -15.17 -3.79 1.44
N ALA A 40 -15.52 -5.05 1.68
CA ALA A 40 -16.60 -5.43 2.58
C ALA A 40 -16.22 -5.37 4.08
N ARG A 41 -14.94 -5.20 4.42
CA ARG A 41 -14.42 -5.30 5.81
C ARG A 41 -13.83 -4.00 6.34
N PHE A 42 -13.24 -3.18 5.47
CA PHE A 42 -12.45 -2.03 5.88
C PHE A 42 -12.95 -0.76 5.22
N ALA A 43 -13.09 0.32 5.99
CA ALA A 43 -13.39 1.65 5.48
C ALA A 43 -12.09 2.25 4.92
N VAL A 44 -11.81 1.95 3.66
CA VAL A 44 -10.60 2.35 2.93
C VAL A 44 -10.94 2.99 1.58
N ARG A 45 -9.95 3.64 0.96
CA ARG A 45 -10.08 4.14 -0.41
C ARG A 45 -9.40 3.18 -1.38
N VAL A 46 -10.19 2.49 -2.19
CA VAL A 46 -9.73 1.54 -3.19
C VAL A 46 -9.63 2.21 -4.56
N GLY A 47 -8.45 2.12 -5.17
CA GLY A 47 -8.16 2.65 -6.49
C GLY A 47 -8.76 1.83 -7.63
N ARG A 48 -8.47 2.29 -8.86
CA ARG A 48 -8.80 1.57 -10.09
C ARG A 48 -7.93 0.32 -10.21
N VAL A 49 -8.44 -0.67 -10.94
CA VAL A 49 -7.66 -1.83 -11.34
C VAL A 49 -6.84 -1.44 -12.58
N HIS A 50 -5.52 -1.43 -12.44
CA HIS A 50 -4.59 -1.17 -13.54
C HIS A 50 -4.11 -2.51 -14.08
N THR A 51 -4.42 -2.81 -15.35
CA THR A 51 -3.99 -4.03 -16.05
C THR A 51 -2.67 -3.85 -16.82
N SER A 52 -1.96 -2.77 -16.52
CA SER A 52 -0.64 -2.45 -17.07
C SER A 52 0.15 -1.60 -16.07
N ALA A 53 1.45 -1.46 -16.31
CA ALA A 53 2.36 -0.69 -15.47
C ALA A 53 1.95 0.80 -15.41
N VAL A 54 1.95 1.39 -14.22
CA VAL A 54 1.58 2.80 -13.98
C VAL A 54 2.48 3.40 -12.90
N GLY A 55 2.98 4.62 -13.11
CA GLY A 55 3.90 5.28 -12.16
C GLY A 55 5.12 4.40 -11.83
N PRO A 56 5.45 4.19 -10.54
CA PRO A 56 6.57 3.35 -10.13
C PRO A 56 6.28 1.84 -10.26
N HIS A 57 5.03 1.43 -10.49
CA HIS A 57 4.62 0.03 -10.48
C HIS A 57 4.89 -0.63 -11.83
N SER A 58 5.64 -1.73 -11.83
CA SER A 58 6.08 -2.45 -13.03
C SER A 58 5.09 -3.53 -13.53
N ALA A 59 4.07 -3.85 -12.74
CA ALA A 59 3.09 -4.89 -13.01
C ALA A 59 1.65 -4.37 -12.82
N SER A 60 0.67 -5.18 -13.22
CA SER A 60 -0.75 -4.89 -12.97
C SER A 60 -1.00 -4.85 -11.47
N MET A 61 -1.77 -3.86 -11.02
CA MET A 61 -2.05 -3.67 -9.60
C MET A 61 -3.36 -2.92 -9.35
N PHE A 62 -3.81 -2.93 -8.11
CA PHE A 62 -4.69 -1.88 -7.60
C PHE A 62 -4.15 -1.37 -6.26
N GLN A 63 -4.41 -0.10 -5.98
CA GLN A 63 -4.03 0.57 -4.74
C GLN A 63 -5.17 0.52 -3.71
N VAL A 64 -4.81 0.45 -2.43
CA VAL A 64 -5.68 0.71 -1.29
C VAL A 64 -5.01 1.74 -0.41
N ALA A 65 -5.65 2.88 -0.20
CA ALA A 65 -5.20 3.91 0.74
C ALA A 65 -5.97 3.82 2.06
N PHE A 66 -5.26 3.90 3.18
CA PHE A 66 -5.83 3.73 4.51
C PHE A 66 -5.11 4.54 5.58
N GLU A 67 -5.87 4.89 6.62
CA GLU A 67 -5.42 5.67 7.77
C GLU A 67 -4.39 4.93 8.62
N THR A 68 -3.53 5.68 9.31
CA THR A 68 -2.51 5.12 10.21
C THR A 68 -3.09 4.25 11.32
N SER A 69 -4.27 4.63 11.83
CA SER A 69 -5.01 3.89 12.86
C SER A 69 -5.44 2.49 12.40
N LEU A 70 -5.59 2.26 11.09
CA LEU A 70 -6.04 0.99 10.55
C LEU A 70 -4.90 0.00 10.34
N PHE A 71 -3.64 0.44 10.39
CA PHE A 71 -2.48 -0.39 10.05
C PHE A 71 -2.43 -1.72 10.82
N SER A 72 -2.66 -1.67 12.13
CA SER A 72 -2.60 -2.82 13.03
C SER A 72 -3.69 -3.87 12.80
N LEU A 73 -4.74 -3.54 12.04
CA LEU A 73 -5.82 -4.46 11.67
C LEU A 73 -5.68 -4.89 10.20
N PHE A 74 -5.47 -3.93 9.30
CA PHE A 74 -5.49 -4.17 7.86
C PHE A 74 -4.28 -4.96 7.38
N VAL A 75 -3.06 -4.63 7.85
CA VAL A 75 -1.85 -5.32 7.39
C VAL A 75 -1.82 -6.78 7.88
N PRO A 76 -2.11 -7.11 9.15
CA PRO A 76 -2.23 -8.50 9.58
C PRO A 76 -3.33 -9.27 8.83
N TRP A 77 -4.46 -8.63 8.52
CA TRP A 77 -5.50 -9.28 7.72
C TRP A 77 -5.01 -9.63 6.31
N LEU A 78 -4.25 -8.74 5.66
CA LEU A 78 -3.61 -9.04 4.37
C LEU A 78 -2.61 -10.19 4.48
N MET A 79 -1.83 -10.27 5.56
CA MET A 79 -0.89 -11.37 5.77
C MET A 79 -1.59 -12.74 5.72
N LEU A 80 -2.79 -12.84 6.29
CA LEU A 80 -3.58 -14.06 6.32
C LEU A 80 -4.37 -14.30 5.02
N ASN A 81 -4.82 -13.24 4.35
CA ASN A 81 -5.84 -13.32 3.30
C ASN A 81 -5.35 -12.93 1.90
N ARG A 82 -4.07 -12.60 1.69
CA ARG A 82 -3.53 -12.15 0.39
C ARG A 82 -3.66 -13.15 -0.76
N ASN A 83 -4.12 -14.37 -0.51
CA ASN A 83 -4.43 -15.37 -1.54
C ASN A 83 -3.27 -15.61 -2.53
N GLY A 84 -2.04 -15.69 -1.99
CA GLY A 84 -0.80 -15.87 -2.76
C GLY A 84 -0.26 -14.62 -3.46
N LEU A 85 -0.99 -13.50 -3.49
CA LEU A 85 -0.61 -12.27 -4.20
C LEU A 85 0.56 -11.54 -3.52
N SER A 86 1.39 -10.86 -4.31
CA SER A 86 2.41 -9.95 -3.82
C SER A 86 1.79 -8.60 -3.47
N ILE A 87 2.15 -8.04 -2.31
CA ILE A 87 1.64 -6.75 -1.84
C ILE A 87 2.79 -5.90 -1.32
N LEU A 88 2.94 -4.69 -1.88
CA LEU A 88 3.78 -3.63 -1.33
C LEU A 88 2.94 -2.80 -0.37
N VAL A 89 3.41 -2.57 0.85
CA VAL A 89 2.83 -1.57 1.76
C VAL A 89 3.89 -0.52 2.05
N HIS A 90 3.57 0.76 1.89
CA HIS A 90 4.49 1.85 2.22
C HIS A 90 3.77 2.96 2.99
N PRO A 91 4.48 3.67 3.88
CA PRO A 91 3.98 4.91 4.47
C PRO A 91 3.90 6.00 3.41
N ASN A 92 3.13 7.05 3.68
CA ASN A 92 3.14 8.28 2.91
C ASN A 92 3.71 9.39 3.81
N THR A 93 4.93 9.81 3.50
CA THR A 93 5.61 10.95 4.15
C THR A 93 5.85 12.05 3.11
N LEU A 94 6.71 13.02 3.41
CA LEU A 94 7.13 14.03 2.42
C LEU A 94 8.13 13.49 1.39
N HIS A 95 8.52 12.21 1.45
CA HIS A 95 9.60 11.62 0.66
C HIS A 95 9.16 10.41 -0.19
N PRO A 96 8.32 10.59 -1.23
CA PRO A 96 7.67 9.48 -1.94
C PRO A 96 8.65 8.44 -2.52
N GLN A 97 9.75 8.89 -3.12
CA GLN A 97 10.78 7.98 -3.62
C GLN A 97 11.36 7.09 -2.50
N GLN A 98 11.63 7.66 -1.33
CA GLN A 98 12.14 6.93 -0.18
C GLN A 98 11.07 6.01 0.43
N ASP A 99 9.84 6.52 0.55
CA ASP A 99 8.68 5.77 1.05
C ASP A 99 8.53 4.44 0.30
N HIS A 100 8.62 4.47 -1.03
CA HIS A 100 8.51 3.27 -1.86
C HIS A 100 9.77 2.39 -1.82
N ALA A 101 10.97 3.00 -1.86
CA ALA A 101 12.22 2.27 -2.05
C ALA A 101 12.80 1.68 -0.76
N ARG A 102 12.63 2.36 0.38
CA ARG A 102 13.36 2.07 1.62
C ARG A 102 12.46 1.88 2.83
N ASP A 103 11.38 2.66 2.92
CA ASP A 103 10.49 2.64 4.09
C ASP A 103 9.29 1.70 3.90
N SER A 104 9.30 0.90 2.84
CA SER A 104 8.24 -0.05 2.49
C SER A 104 8.47 -1.45 3.05
N LEU A 105 7.38 -2.22 3.11
CA LEU A 105 7.40 -3.64 3.41
C LEU A 105 6.70 -4.42 2.29
N TRP A 106 7.12 -5.68 2.13
CA TRP A 106 6.55 -6.59 1.14
C TRP A 106 5.95 -7.82 1.80
N MET A 107 4.78 -8.23 1.31
CA MET A 107 4.21 -9.56 1.54
C MET A 107 4.26 -10.36 0.24
N GLY A 108 4.72 -11.60 0.30
CA GLY A 108 4.96 -12.41 -0.91
C GLY A 108 6.27 -12.04 -1.59
N THR A 109 6.34 -12.21 -2.91
CA THR A 109 7.56 -11.95 -3.69
C THR A 109 7.66 -10.46 -4.05
N PRO A 110 8.70 -9.73 -3.62
CA PRO A 110 8.91 -8.35 -4.04
C PRO A 110 9.02 -8.23 -5.56
N LEU A 111 8.45 -7.16 -6.11
CA LEU A 111 8.52 -6.85 -7.54
C LEU A 111 9.38 -5.60 -7.76
N PRO A 112 10.07 -5.48 -8.91
CA PRO A 112 10.86 -4.30 -9.22
C PRO A 112 9.97 -3.05 -9.29
N LEU A 113 10.44 -1.94 -8.73
CA LEU A 113 9.77 -0.64 -8.79
C LEU A 113 10.66 0.36 -9.54
N ARG A 114 10.04 1.25 -10.32
CA ARG A 114 10.69 2.38 -10.99
C ARG A 114 10.63 3.61 -10.09
N THR A 115 11.24 3.53 -8.91
CA THR A 115 11.18 4.60 -7.89
C THR A 115 11.84 5.89 -8.33
N GLU A 116 12.73 5.83 -9.32
CA GLU A 116 13.31 6.98 -10.01
C GLU A 116 12.26 7.87 -10.69
N ASN A 117 11.05 7.34 -10.97
CA ASN A 117 9.94 8.11 -11.52
C ASN A 117 9.16 8.91 -10.45
N LEU A 118 9.49 8.75 -9.17
CA LEU A 118 8.87 9.47 -8.07
C LEU A 118 9.71 10.69 -7.68
N PRO A 119 9.07 11.77 -7.22
CA PRO A 119 9.79 12.90 -6.66
C PRO A 119 10.52 12.49 -5.37
N GLN A 120 11.70 13.08 -5.14
CA GLN A 120 12.45 12.90 -3.89
C GLN A 120 11.72 13.51 -2.70
N THR A 121 11.02 14.62 -2.93
CA THR A 121 10.22 15.33 -1.93
C THR A 121 8.94 15.89 -2.55
N GLN A 122 7.89 16.06 -1.75
CA GLN A 122 6.66 16.75 -2.16
C GLN A 122 6.15 17.68 -1.03
N PRO A 123 5.36 18.73 -1.33
CA PRO A 123 4.97 19.74 -0.34
C PRO A 123 4.01 19.23 0.74
N HIS A 124 3.24 18.18 0.44
CA HIS A 124 2.29 17.56 1.36
C HIS A 124 2.39 16.04 1.25
N ALA A 125 2.34 15.34 2.37
CA ALA A 125 2.27 13.89 2.37
C ALA A 125 0.90 13.44 1.84
N ASP A 126 0.85 12.30 1.15
CA ASP A 126 -0.41 11.77 0.64
C ASP A 126 -1.30 11.32 1.80
N GLU A 127 -2.45 11.96 1.95
CA GLU A 127 -3.49 11.56 2.90
C GLU A 127 -4.25 10.32 2.41
N ALA A 128 -4.83 9.55 3.34
CA ALA A 128 -5.63 8.37 2.97
C ALA A 128 -6.81 8.76 2.06
N GLY A 129 -7.34 9.98 2.25
CA GLY A 129 -8.53 10.50 1.57
C GLY A 129 -9.81 9.84 2.08
N GLN A 130 -10.97 10.34 1.65
CA GLN A 130 -12.23 9.75 2.09
C GLN A 130 -12.37 8.30 1.58
N PRO A 131 -12.72 7.34 2.46
CA PRO A 131 -13.05 5.99 2.06
C PRO A 131 -14.13 5.97 0.96
N ASN A 132 -13.97 5.06 -0.01
CA ASN A 132 -14.97 4.80 -1.05
C ASN A 132 -15.54 3.38 -0.94
N THR A 133 -15.43 2.80 0.24
CA THR A 133 -15.93 1.49 0.62
C THR A 133 -16.83 1.63 1.84
N THR A 134 -17.80 0.72 1.96
CA THR A 134 -18.72 0.67 3.08
C THR A 134 -18.64 -0.74 3.67
N PRO A 135 -17.95 -0.91 4.82
CA PRO A 135 -17.88 -2.20 5.50
C PRO A 135 -19.26 -2.74 5.85
N ASP A 136 -19.48 -4.03 5.64
CA ASP A 136 -20.69 -4.70 6.11
C ASP A 136 -20.54 -4.96 7.62
N PRO A 137 -21.42 -4.42 8.48
CA PRO A 137 -21.33 -4.60 9.93
C PRO A 137 -21.49 -6.06 10.37
N ASN A 138 -21.98 -6.95 9.49
CA ASN A 138 -22.15 -8.37 9.77
C ASN A 138 -20.93 -9.21 9.39
N ILE A 139 -19.88 -8.61 8.82
CA ILE A 139 -18.65 -9.30 8.44
C ILE A 139 -17.54 -8.99 9.45
N THR A 140 -16.96 -10.03 10.03
CA THR A 140 -15.82 -9.91 10.93
C THR A 140 -14.50 -9.74 10.17
N ILE A 141 -13.60 -8.98 10.80
CA ILE A 141 -12.18 -8.83 10.42
C ILE A 141 -11.40 -10.01 10.98
#